data_AF-A0A0C2UNQ9-F1
#
_entry.id   AF-A0A0C2UNQ9-F1
#
_cell.length_a   1.000
_cell.length_b   1.000
_cell.length_c   1.000
_cell.angle_alpha   90.00
_cell.angle_beta   90.00
_cell.angle_gamma   90.00
#
_symmetry.space_group_name_H-M   'P 1'
#
loop_
_entity.id
_entity.type
_entity.pdbx_description
1 polymer ?
#
loop_
_entity_poly.entity_id
_entity_poly.type
_entity_poly.pdbx_seq_one_letter_code
_entity_poly.pdbx_strand_id
1 'polypeptide(L)'
;MKGKVLFYDKKFRRGIIQDKSNNRYSFHIGEWLSDEPVSEGEEVIFELPKEEAISIQRHETMNFFKIFLEKGKNLFWFGYKAG
;
A
#
# COMPACT_ATOMS: atom_id res chain seq x y z
N MET A 1 20.49 0.82 12.36
CA MET A 1 20.07 1.49 13.62
C MET A 1 19.81 0.44 14.68
N LYS A 2 19.85 0.79 15.98
CA LYS A 2 19.54 -0.12 17.09
C LYS A 2 18.36 0.41 17.89
N GLY A 3 17.46 -0.46 18.32
CA GLY A 3 16.32 -0.09 19.14
C GLY A 3 15.70 -1.28 19.85
N LYS A 4 14.72 -1.01 20.69
CA LYS A 4 13.99 -1.99 21.49
C LYS A 4 12.56 -2.13 20.97
N VAL A 5 12.08 -3.35 20.80
CA VAL A 5 10.67 -3.60 20.48
C VAL A 5 9.84 -3.20 21.70
N LEU A 6 8.93 -2.25 21.54
CA LEU A 6 8.03 -1.84 22.60
C LEU A 6 6.74 -2.66 22.63
N PHE A 7 6.26 -3.00 21.45
CA PHE A 7 4.96 -3.59 21.26
C PHE A 7 4.92 -4.33 19.92
N TYR A 8 4.28 -5.49 19.91
CA TYR A 8 4.01 -6.23 18.69
C TYR A 8 2.58 -6.80 18.67
N ASP A 9 1.78 -6.32 17.73
CA ASP A 9 0.45 -6.84 17.47
C ASP A 9 0.52 -8.00 16.46
N LYS A 10 0.34 -9.21 16.97
CA LYS A 10 0.29 -10.44 16.16
C LYS A 10 -0.86 -10.47 15.17
N LYS A 11 -2.01 -9.86 15.50
CA LYS A 11 -3.22 -9.87 14.66
C LYS A 11 -3.02 -9.02 13.42
N PHE A 12 -2.48 -7.81 13.59
CA PHE A 12 -2.20 -6.91 12.46
C PHE A 12 -0.79 -7.09 11.89
N ARG A 13 0.03 -7.93 12.50
CA ARG A 13 1.42 -8.22 12.12
C ARG A 13 2.29 -6.95 12.08
N ARG A 14 2.07 -6.04 13.03
CA ARG A 14 2.72 -4.72 13.12
C ARG A 14 3.29 -4.51 14.51
N GLY A 15 4.37 -3.75 14.61
CA GLY A 15 4.94 -3.39 15.91
C GLY A 15 5.59 -2.02 15.92
N ILE A 16 6.11 -1.66 17.09
CA ILE A 16 6.82 -0.40 17.31
C ILE A 16 8.20 -0.71 17.90
N ILE A 17 9.23 -0.12 17.31
CA ILE A 17 10.60 -0.09 17.84
C ILE A 17 10.90 1.31 18.37
N GLN A 18 11.58 1.41 19.50
CA GLN A 18 12.07 2.65 20.07
C GLN A 18 13.59 2.65 20.11
N ASP A 19 14.23 3.71 19.59
CA ASP A 19 15.68 3.87 19.72
C ASP A 19 16.09 4.48 21.08
N LYS A 20 17.40 4.63 21.30
CA LYS A 20 17.94 5.22 22.54
C LYS A 20 17.61 6.71 22.71
N SER A 21 17.23 7.39 21.63
CA SER A 21 16.84 8.79 21.61
C SER A 21 15.32 8.98 21.80
N ASN A 22 14.59 7.90 22.12
CA ASN A 22 13.13 7.85 22.24
C ASN A 22 12.36 8.09 20.94
N ASN A 23 13.02 8.00 19.77
CA ASN A 23 12.30 8.00 18.50
C ASN A 23 11.58 6.67 18.32
N ARG A 24 10.39 6.71 17.72
CA ARG A 24 9.54 5.53 17.51
C ARG A 24 9.39 5.24 16.03
N TYR A 25 9.52 3.96 15.68
CA TYR A 25 9.46 3.47 14.31
C TYR A 25 8.44 2.34 14.24
N SER A 26 7.47 2.46 13.34
CA SER A 26 6.54 1.37 13.04
C SER A 26 7.22 0.37 12.10
N PHE A 27 7.00 -0.92 12.33
CA PHE A 27 7.43 -1.98 11.41
C PHE A 27 6.31 -2.97 11.15
N HIS A 28 6.38 -3.66 10.01
CA HIS A 28 5.55 -4.80 9.67
C HIS A 28 6.37 -6.09 9.75
N ILE A 29 5.78 -7.22 10.12
CA ILE A 29 6.53 -8.49 10.20
C ILE A 29 7.11 -8.95 8.85
N GLY A 30 6.61 -8.43 7.72
CA GLY A 30 7.21 -8.70 6.41
C GLY A 30 8.61 -8.12 6.26
N GLU A 31 8.98 -7.17 7.12
CA GLU A 31 10.31 -6.56 7.21
C GLU A 31 11.21 -7.29 8.22
N TRP A 32 10.67 -8.30 8.92
CA TRP A 32 11.40 -9.07 9.92
C TRP A 32 12.21 -10.18 9.23
N LEU A 33 13.52 -10.10 9.36
CA LEU A 33 14.47 -11.00 8.69
C LEU A 33 14.91 -12.19 9.55
N SER A 34 14.43 -12.30 10.79
CA SER A 34 14.75 -13.41 11.70
C SER A 34 13.67 -14.49 11.66
N ASP A 35 14.08 -15.74 11.78
CA ASP A 35 13.18 -16.88 11.93
C ASP A 35 12.55 -16.95 13.35
N GLU A 36 13.11 -16.18 14.28
CA GLU A 36 12.61 -16.10 15.65
C GLU A 36 11.40 -15.15 15.77
N PRO A 37 10.45 -15.46 16.67
CA PRO A 37 9.29 -14.60 16.89
C PRO A 37 9.70 -13.30 17.56
N VAL A 38 9.13 -12.19 17.06
CA VAL A 38 9.28 -10.86 17.67
C VAL A 38 8.82 -10.89 19.13
N SER A 39 9.71 -10.49 20.03
CA SER A 39 9.43 -10.40 21.46
C SER A 39 9.45 -8.96 21.96
N GLU A 40 8.51 -8.62 22.84
CA GLU A 40 8.51 -7.31 23.48
C GLU A 40 9.71 -7.16 24.42
N GLY A 41 10.37 -6.02 24.32
CA GLY A 41 11.57 -5.70 25.08
C GLY A 41 12.88 -6.21 24.47
N GLU A 42 12.81 -6.88 23.32
CA GLU A 42 13.98 -7.35 22.58
C GLU A 42 14.74 -6.20 21.92
N GLU A 43 16.08 -6.25 21.95
CA GLU A 43 16.93 -5.29 21.23
C GLU A 43 17.20 -5.79 19.81
N VAL A 44 16.91 -4.95 18.82
CA VAL A 44 16.94 -5.29 17.40
C VAL A 44 17.78 -4.28 16.61
N ILE A 45 18.32 -4.75 15.49
CA ILE A 45 19.00 -3.92 14.49
C ILE A 45 18.04 -3.75 13.31
N PHE A 46 17.78 -2.50 12.90
CA PHE A 46 16.86 -2.19 11.80
C PHE A 46 17.41 -1.07 10.92
N GLU A 47 16.93 -0.99 9.69
CA GLU A 47 17.27 0.07 8.73
C GLU A 47 16.00 0.83 8.36
N LEU A 48 16.12 2.15 8.19
CA LEU A 48 15.04 2.97 7.67
C LEU A 48 15.19 3.04 6.15
N PRO A 49 14.11 2.86 5.37
CA PRO A 49 14.18 3.02 3.93
C PRO A 49 14.63 4.46 3.63
N LYS A 50 15.77 4.57 2.94
CA LYS A 50 16.25 5.84 2.40
C LYS A 50 15.48 6.12 1.12
N GLU A 51 14.42 6.90 1.23
CA GLU A 51 13.87 7.68 0.10
C GLU A 51 13.26 6.91 -1.09
N GLU A 52 12.98 5.60 -0.99
CA GLU A 52 12.37 4.85 -2.09
C GLU A 52 10.88 4.58 -1.89
N ALA A 53 10.11 4.83 -2.94
CA ALA A 53 8.69 4.53 -2.99
C ALA A 53 8.46 3.02 -3.10
N ILE A 54 8.12 2.40 -1.99
CA ILE A 54 7.68 1.00 -1.93
C ILE A 54 6.21 0.86 -2.36
N SER A 55 5.84 -0.28 -2.97
CA SER A 55 4.45 -0.64 -3.34
C SER A 55 3.76 0.28 -4.38
N ILE A 56 4.46 0.64 -5.45
CA ILE A 56 3.89 1.43 -6.56
C ILE A 56 2.93 0.55 -7.38
N GLN A 57 1.64 0.92 -7.40
CA GLN A 57 0.63 0.31 -8.27
C GLN A 57 0.20 1.27 -9.38
N ARG A 58 -0.03 0.73 -10.58
CA ARG A 58 -0.56 1.48 -11.71
C ARG A 58 -2.05 1.75 -11.49
N HIS A 59 -2.46 3.01 -11.47
CA HIS A 59 -3.87 3.37 -11.51
C HIS A 59 -4.44 2.97 -12.88
N GLU A 60 -5.14 1.84 -12.93
CA GLU A 60 -5.93 1.48 -14.10
C GLU A 60 -7.15 2.41 -14.14
N THR A 61 -7.04 3.51 -14.89
CA THR A 61 -8.22 4.25 -15.35
C THR A 61 -9.06 3.31 -16.19
N MET A 62 -10.08 2.70 -15.58
CA MET A 62 -11.18 2.07 -16.30
C MET A 62 -11.77 3.12 -17.24
N ASN A 63 -11.49 2.98 -18.53
CA ASN A 63 -11.97 3.84 -19.60
C ASN A 63 -13.50 3.66 -19.77
N PHE A 64 -14.27 4.22 -18.85
CA PHE A 64 -15.74 4.26 -18.89
C PHE A 64 -16.25 4.96 -20.17
N PHE A 65 -15.42 5.83 -20.78
CA PHE A 65 -15.69 6.49 -22.06
C PHE A 65 -15.79 5.54 -23.26
N LYS A 66 -15.27 4.30 -23.19
CA LYS A 66 -15.38 3.36 -24.31
C LYS A 66 -16.79 2.75 -24.45
N ILE A 67 -17.54 2.66 -23.35
CA ILE A 67 -18.91 2.10 -23.35
C ILE A 67 -19.92 3.13 -23.90
N PHE A 68 -19.68 4.44 -23.70
CA PHE A 68 -20.65 5.46 -24.10
C PHE A 68 -20.62 5.79 -25.60
N LEU A 69 -19.50 5.56 -26.29
CA LEU A 69 -19.34 5.85 -27.72
C LEU A 69 -19.97 4.80 -28.64
N GLU A 70 -20.15 3.55 -28.20
CA GLU A 70 -20.83 2.52 -29.00
C GLU A 70 -22.36 2.67 -29.01
N LYS A 71 -22.96 3.16 -27.92
CA LYS A 71 -24.42 3.43 -27.90
C LYS A 71 -24.84 4.68 -28.70
N GLY A 72 -23.93 5.63 -28.92
CA GLY A 72 -24.23 6.88 -29.64
C GLY A 72 -24.38 6.73 -31.16
N LYS A 73 -23.85 5.65 -31.77
CA LYS A 73 -23.88 5.47 -33.24
C LYS A 73 -25.15 4.77 -33.76
N ASN A 74 -25.98 4.20 -32.88
CA ASN A 74 -27.23 3.52 -33.27
C ASN A 74 -28.50 4.40 -33.18
N LEU A 75 -28.39 5.70 -32.86
CA LEU A 75 -29.53 6.62 -32.80
C LEU A 75 -29.61 7.62 -33.97
N PHE A 76 -28.72 7.56 -34.96
CA PHE A 76 -28.71 8.48 -36.12
C PHE A 76 -29.29 7.88 -37.40
N TRP A 77 -30.19 6.90 -37.29
CA TRP A 77 -30.97 6.38 -38.41
C TRP A 77 -32.44 6.32 -38.02
N PHE A 78 -33.14 7.45 -38.02
CA PHE A 78 -34.58 7.55 -38.37
C PHE A 78 -34.95 9.04 -38.43
N GLY A 79 -35.14 9.57 -39.65
CA GLY A 79 -35.54 10.95 -39.85
C GLY A 79 -35.34 11.55 -41.23
N TYR A 80 -34.98 10.77 -42.27
CA TYR A 80 -35.19 11.19 -43.66
C TYR A 80 -36.59 10.77 -44.11
N LYS A 81 -37.49 11.75 -44.29
CA LYS A 81 -38.61 11.72 -45.26
C LYS A 81 -39.10 13.17 -45.39
N ALA A 82 -38.78 13.85 -46.49
CA ALA A 82 -39.43 13.78 -47.81
C ALA A 82 -40.67 14.66 -47.87
N GLY A 83 -40.70 15.58 -48.84
CA GLY A 83 -41.84 16.44 -49.16
C GLY A 83 -41.42 17.87 -49.38
#